data_AF-A0A7J3I1U7-F1
#
_entry.id   AF-A0A7J3I1U7-F1
#
_cell.length_a   1.000
_cell.length_b   1.000
_cell.length_c   1.000
_cell.angle_alpha   90.00
_cell.angle_beta   90.00
_cell.angle_gamma   90.00
#
_symmetry.space_group_name_H-M   'P 1'
#
loop_
_entity.id
_entity.type
_entity.pdbx_description
1 polymer ?
#
loop_
_entity_poly.entity_id
_entity_poly.type
_entity_poly.pdbx_seq_one_letter_code
_entity_poly.pdbx_strand_id
1 'polypeptide(L)'
;PVPNRMMIDKPTVFAIPVGGTVGKLVESLSIELFEEGMIVGPYARIIAECERSGLPCLTLLSQSYPNYPDPGAAAATAEVLSKVVNVGIDVAPLEEQAEEIRLRMKDLMKRTMLEMERMGKSQEYELPAMYS
;
A
#
# COMPACT_ATOMS: atom_id res chain seq x y z
N PRO A 1 2.82 -5.08 -8.01
CA PRO A 1 2.77 -5.39 -6.55
C PRO A 1 4.17 -5.74 -6.04
N VAL A 2 4.69 -4.97 -5.07
CA VAL A 2 5.99 -5.29 -4.45
C VAL A 2 5.80 -6.46 -3.48
N PRO A 3 6.55 -7.58 -3.62
CA PRO A 3 6.36 -8.77 -2.78
C PRO A 3 6.66 -8.55 -1.29
N ASN A 4 7.46 -7.55 -0.95
CA ASN A 4 8.03 -7.33 0.39
C ASN A 4 7.62 -6.00 1.05
N ARG A 5 6.34 -5.62 1.01
CA ARG A 5 5.83 -4.43 1.73
C ARG A 5 6.13 -4.48 3.24
N MET A 6 6.22 -5.68 3.84
CA MET A 6 6.57 -5.88 5.26
C MET A 6 7.98 -5.39 5.65
N MET A 7 8.89 -5.17 4.69
CA MET A 7 10.26 -4.70 4.94
C MET A 7 10.47 -3.21 4.59
N ILE A 8 9.46 -2.53 4.06
CA ILE A 8 9.54 -1.13 3.64
C ILE A 8 8.87 -0.29 4.72
N ASP A 9 9.57 0.69 5.29
CA ASP A 9 9.01 1.55 6.35
C ASP A 9 7.96 2.53 5.80
N LYS A 10 8.31 3.33 4.77
CA LYS A 10 7.38 4.26 4.13
C LYS A 10 6.98 3.80 2.72
N PRO A 11 5.68 3.64 2.44
CA PRO A 11 5.22 3.28 1.11
C PRO A 11 5.43 4.43 0.14
N THR A 12 5.97 4.11 -1.04
CA THR A 12 6.13 5.08 -2.13
C THR A 12 4.77 5.49 -2.69
N VAL A 13 4.63 6.77 -3.01
CA VAL A 13 3.44 7.35 -3.64
C VAL A 13 3.80 7.76 -5.06
N PHE A 14 3.06 7.22 -6.03
CA PHE A 14 3.17 7.55 -7.44
C PHE A 14 2.09 8.54 -7.86
N ALA A 15 2.41 9.40 -8.82
CA ALA A 15 1.50 10.35 -9.42
C ALA A 15 1.23 10.02 -10.89
N ILE A 16 -0.03 10.17 -11.30
CA ILE A 16 -0.46 10.18 -12.71
C ILE A 16 -1.11 11.53 -12.98
N PRO A 17 -0.40 12.49 -13.58
CA PRO A 17 -0.94 13.77 -13.96
C PRO A 17 -1.66 13.70 -15.31
N VAL A 18 -2.83 14.31 -15.41
CA VAL A 18 -3.54 14.61 -16.65
C VAL A 18 -3.57 16.12 -16.83
N GLY A 19 -3.03 16.58 -17.96
CA GLY A 19 -2.91 18.00 -18.29
C GLY A 19 -1.61 18.66 -17.81
N GLY A 20 -1.12 19.64 -18.58
CA GLY A 20 0.21 20.22 -18.39
C GLY A 20 0.39 21.01 -17.09
N THR A 21 -0.67 21.60 -16.54
CA THR A 21 -0.61 22.34 -15.26
C THR A 21 -0.31 21.41 -14.09
N VAL A 22 -0.92 20.21 -14.10
CA VAL A 22 -0.74 19.21 -13.04
C VAL A 22 0.64 18.55 -13.15
N GLY A 23 1.13 18.30 -14.37
CA GLY A 23 2.48 17.77 -14.58
C GLY A 23 3.57 18.64 -13.94
N LYS A 24 3.49 19.97 -14.14
CA LYS A 24 4.41 20.93 -13.50
C LYS A 24 4.32 20.91 -11.97
N LEU A 25 3.12 20.71 -11.43
CA LEU A 25 2.92 20.61 -9.98
C LEU A 25 3.60 19.36 -9.42
N VAL A 26 3.45 18.21 -10.09
CA VAL A 26 4.10 16.95 -9.71
C VAL A 26 5.62 17.07 -9.73
N GLU A 27 6.19 17.68 -10.77
CA GLU A 27 7.62 17.95 -10.87
C GLU A 27 8.12 18.87 -9.75
N SER A 28 7.38 19.94 -9.44
CA SER A 28 7.76 20.90 -8.40
C SER A 28 7.77 20.31 -6.98
N LEU A 29 6.94 19.29 -6.75
CA LEU A 29 6.81 18.58 -5.48
C LEU A 29 7.69 17.33 -5.41
N SER A 30 8.47 17.05 -6.46
CA SER A 30 9.33 15.87 -6.58
C SER A 30 8.60 14.55 -6.29
N ILE A 31 7.35 14.41 -6.75
CA ILE A 31 6.56 13.18 -6.59
C ILE A 31 6.95 12.22 -7.72
N GLU A 32 7.12 10.93 -7.39
CA GLU A 32 7.50 9.90 -8.35
C GLU A 32 6.38 9.66 -9.37
N LEU A 33 6.72 9.63 -10.65
CA LEU A 33 5.76 9.40 -11.72
C LEU A 33 5.46 7.91 -11.86
N PHE A 34 4.21 7.59 -12.16
CA PHE A 34 3.84 6.23 -12.54
C PHE A 34 4.24 5.97 -14.00
N GLU A 35 5.38 5.30 -14.21
CA GLU A 35 5.92 5.05 -15.55
C GLU A 35 5.24 3.86 -16.25
N GLU A 36 5.09 2.73 -15.55
CA GLU A 36 4.58 1.49 -16.13
C GLU A 36 3.53 0.81 -15.25
N GLY A 37 2.47 0.34 -15.89
CA GLY A 37 1.47 -0.54 -15.30
C GLY A 37 0.08 -0.34 -15.86
N MET A 38 -0.91 -0.98 -15.22
CA MET A 38 -2.31 -0.91 -15.62
C MET A 38 -3.18 -0.37 -14.49
N ILE A 39 -4.03 0.60 -14.81
CA ILE A 39 -5.07 1.11 -13.92
C ILE A 39 -6.39 0.54 -14.40
N VAL A 40 -7.17 -0.01 -13.48
CA VAL A 40 -8.45 -0.65 -13.78
C VAL A 40 -9.57 -0.10 -12.89
N GLY A 41 -10.81 -0.39 -13.27
CA GLY A 41 -12.00 -0.04 -12.50
C GLY A 41 -12.39 1.44 -12.60
N PRO A 42 -12.99 2.01 -11.53
CA PRO A 42 -13.56 3.36 -11.59
C PRO A 42 -12.50 4.44 -11.80
N TYR A 43 -11.29 4.27 -11.23
CA TYR A 43 -10.19 5.22 -11.39
C TYR A 43 -9.80 5.40 -12.85
N ALA A 44 -9.67 4.30 -13.59
CA ALA A 44 -9.36 4.34 -15.02
C ALA A 44 -10.41 5.13 -15.81
N ARG A 45 -11.69 4.95 -15.46
CA ARG A 45 -12.78 5.66 -16.13
C ARG A 45 -12.76 7.16 -15.82
N ILE A 46 -12.47 7.54 -14.58
CA ILE A 46 -12.35 8.94 -14.17
C ILE A 46 -11.20 9.61 -14.91
N ILE A 47 -10.02 8.99 -14.92
CA ILE A 47 -8.82 9.50 -15.61
C ILE A 47 -9.11 9.70 -17.10
N ALA A 48 -9.68 8.68 -17.76
CA ALA A 48 -10.04 8.75 -19.17
C ALA A 48 -11.06 9.85 -19.47
N GLU A 49 -12.03 10.07 -18.58
CA GLU A 49 -13.02 11.14 -18.74
C GLU A 49 -12.41 12.53 -18.57
N CYS A 50 -11.51 12.69 -17.59
CA CYS A 50 -10.77 13.93 -17.37
C CYS A 50 -9.91 14.28 -18.58
N GLU A 51 -9.20 13.30 -19.14
CA GLU A 51 -8.41 13.47 -20.35
C GLU A 51 -9.30 13.86 -21.55
N ARG A 52 -10.40 13.12 -21.77
CA ARG A 52 -11.35 13.43 -22.85
C ARG A 52 -11.97 14.82 -22.74
N SER A 53 -12.28 15.25 -21.52
CA SER A 53 -12.92 16.55 -21.25
C SER A 53 -11.92 17.70 -21.13
N GLY A 54 -10.61 17.44 -21.27
CA GLY A 54 -9.57 18.46 -21.07
C GLY A 54 -9.51 18.99 -19.64
N LEU A 55 -10.00 18.23 -18.67
CA LEU A 55 -10.01 18.61 -17.26
C LEU A 55 -8.68 18.17 -16.61
N PRO A 56 -7.97 19.08 -15.92
CA PRO A 56 -6.77 18.71 -15.18
C PRO A 56 -7.13 17.74 -14.04
N CYS A 57 -6.41 16.62 -13.96
CA CYS A 57 -6.62 15.59 -12.95
C CYS A 57 -5.28 15.11 -12.41
N LEU A 58 -5.21 14.89 -11.10
CA LEU A 58 -4.07 14.26 -10.44
C LEU A 58 -4.56 13.00 -9.75
N THR A 59 -3.98 11.85 -10.12
CA THR A 59 -4.20 10.60 -9.38
C THR A 59 -2.95 10.28 -8.56
N LEU A 60 -3.13 10.02 -7.27
CA LEU A 60 -2.07 9.57 -6.36
C LEU A 60 -2.31 8.10 -6.00
N LEU A 61 -1.27 7.28 -6.17
CA LEU A 61 -1.32 5.84 -5.91
C LEU A 61 -0.19 5.47 -4.94
N SER A 62 -0.53 5.03 -3.74
CA SER A 62 0.44 4.48 -2.80
C SER A 62 0.58 2.97 -2.94
N GLN A 63 1.79 2.47 -2.67
CA GLN A 63 2.01 1.03 -2.50
C GLN A 63 1.34 0.55 -1.20
N SER A 64 0.52 -0.49 -1.30
CA SER A 64 -0.21 -1.06 -0.16
C SER A 64 -0.22 -2.59 -0.19
N TYR A 65 -0.62 -3.20 0.93
CA TYR A 65 -0.83 -4.64 0.98
C TYR A 65 -2.05 -5.05 0.13
N PRO A 66 -1.97 -6.13 -0.66
CA PRO A 66 -3.07 -6.54 -1.55
C PRO A 66 -4.29 -7.07 -0.79
N ASN A 67 -4.07 -7.72 0.35
CA ASN A 67 -5.11 -8.46 1.08
C ASN A 67 -5.41 -7.86 2.46
N TYR A 68 -4.75 -6.76 2.82
CA TYR A 68 -4.87 -6.15 4.15
C TYR A 68 -5.03 -4.64 4.03
N PRO A 69 -5.89 -4.02 4.86
CA PRO A 69 -5.94 -2.57 4.95
C PRO A 69 -4.58 -2.04 5.44
N ASP A 70 -4.05 -1.03 4.76
CA ASP A 70 -2.75 -0.40 5.06
C ASP A 70 -2.96 1.09 5.42
N PRO A 71 -3.14 1.45 6.71
CA PRO A 71 -3.22 2.84 7.13
C PRO A 71 -1.94 3.63 6.84
N GLY A 72 -0.78 2.96 6.77
CA GLY A 72 0.49 3.59 6.42
C GLY A 72 0.52 4.06 4.97
N ALA A 73 -0.07 3.29 4.05
CA ALA A 73 -0.26 3.71 2.66
C ALA A 73 -1.21 4.92 2.54
N ALA A 74 -2.28 4.93 3.33
CA ALA A 74 -3.19 6.07 3.41
C ALA A 74 -2.49 7.32 3.97
N ALA A 75 -1.69 7.17 5.03
CA ALA A 75 -0.91 8.26 5.63
C ALA A 75 0.06 8.88 4.62
N ALA A 76 0.83 8.06 3.89
CA ALA A 76 1.75 8.54 2.87
C ALA A 76 1.03 9.30 1.75
N THR A 77 -0.12 8.79 1.30
CA THR A 77 -0.94 9.45 0.27
C THR A 77 -1.49 10.79 0.77
N ALA A 78 -1.97 10.84 2.01
CA ALA A 78 -2.47 12.05 2.65
C ALA A 78 -1.37 13.09 2.87
N GLU A 79 -0.15 12.67 3.21
CA GLU A 79 1.01 13.57 3.35
C GLU A 79 1.36 14.25 2.02
N VAL A 80 1.34 13.50 0.91
CA VAL A 80 1.54 14.05 -0.44
C VAL A 80 0.38 14.96 -0.84
N LEU A 81 -0.86 14.55 -0.58
CA LEU A 81 -2.05 15.35 -0.85
C LEU A 81 -1.98 16.70 -0.11
N SER A 82 -1.58 16.68 1.16
CA SER A 82 -1.42 17.88 2.00
C SER A 82 -0.48 18.90 1.35
N LYS A 83 0.63 18.44 0.75
CA LYS A 83 1.58 19.28 0.01
C LYS A 83 0.97 19.83 -1.29
N VAL A 84 0.19 19.01 -2.00
CA VAL A 84 -0.49 19.39 -3.25
C VAL A 84 -1.54 20.47 -3.02
N VAL A 85 -2.37 20.34 -1.98
CA VAL A 85 -3.47 21.28 -1.69
C VAL A 85 -3.06 22.42 -0.75
N ASN A 86 -1.84 22.37 -0.20
CA ASN A 86 -1.33 23.31 0.80
C ASN A 86 -2.24 23.46 2.04
N VAL A 87 -2.80 22.33 2.49
CA VAL A 87 -3.65 22.22 3.70
C VAL A 87 -2.96 21.26 4.64
N GLY A 88 -2.73 21.66 5.89
CA GLY A 88 -2.19 20.78 6.93
C GLY A 88 -3.16 19.65 7.24
N ILE A 89 -2.84 18.43 6.83
CA ILE A 89 -3.59 17.22 7.16
C ILE A 89 -2.82 16.51 8.28
N ASP A 90 -3.48 16.30 9.42
CA ASP A 90 -2.91 15.50 10.50
C ASP A 90 -3.00 14.01 10.14
N VAL A 91 -1.84 13.39 9.91
CA VAL A 91 -1.70 11.96 9.58
C VAL A 91 -1.31 11.11 10.78
N ALA A 92 -1.05 11.71 11.95
CA ALA A 92 -0.64 10.98 13.16
C ALA A 92 -1.61 9.85 13.54
N PRO A 93 -2.96 10.01 13.44
CA PRO A 93 -3.88 8.91 13.74
C PRO A 93 -3.71 7.70 12.81
N LEU A 94 -3.36 7.94 11.53
CA LEU A 94 -3.14 6.85 10.56
C LEU A 94 -1.81 6.14 10.82
N GLU A 95 -0.78 6.88 11.21
CA GLU A 95 0.52 6.30 11.58
C GLU A 95 0.42 5.44 12.84
N GLU A 96 -0.30 5.91 13.86
CA GLU A 96 -0.53 5.15 15.10
C GLU A 96 -1.31 3.85 14.81
N GLN A 97 -2.36 3.92 13.99
CA GLN A 97 -3.12 2.73 13.57
C GLN A 97 -2.27 1.76 12.74
N ALA A 98 -1.40 2.26 11.86
CA ALA A 98 -0.49 1.41 11.09
C ALA A 98 0.45 0.63 12.02
N GLU A 99 1.00 1.31 13.03
CA GLU A 99 1.88 0.69 14.01
C GLU A 99 1.16 -0.34 14.89
N GLU A 100 -0.06 -0.02 15.33
CA GLU A 100 -0.90 -0.96 16.09
C GLU A 100 -1.18 -2.23 15.28
N ILE A 101 -1.57 -2.11 14.01
CA ILE A 101 -1.82 -3.25 13.12
C ILE A 101 -0.53 -4.06 12.92
N ARG A 102 0.61 -3.39 12.72
CA ARG A 102 1.91 -4.04 12.54
C ARG A 102 2.30 -4.86 13.78
N LEU A 103 2.12 -4.32 14.98
CA LEU A 103 2.39 -5.03 16.23
C LEU A 103 1.48 -6.24 16.41
N ARG A 104 0.18 -6.09 16.13
CA ARG A 104 -0.79 -7.20 16.17
C ARG A 104 -0.44 -8.31 15.18
N MET A 105 -0.06 -7.96 13.94
CA MET A 105 0.37 -8.92 12.93
C MET A 105 1.63 -9.67 13.37
N LYS A 106 2.60 -8.96 13.97
CA LYS A 106 3.83 -9.57 14.50
C LYS A 106 3.52 -10.60 15.59
N ASP A 107 2.61 -10.28 16.51
CA ASP A 107 2.23 -11.19 17.59
C ASP A 107 1.47 -12.42 17.06
N LEU A 108 0.57 -12.21 16.09
CA LEU A 108 -0.14 -13.28 15.40
C LEU A 108 0.84 -14.25 14.69
N MET A 109 1.79 -13.72 13.92
CA MET A 109 2.80 -14.54 13.22
C MET A 109 3.64 -15.35 14.20
N LYS A 110 4.03 -14.76 15.34
CA LYS A 110 4.79 -15.43 16.38
C LYS A 110 4.03 -16.64 16.95
N ARG A 111 2.73 -16.49 17.21
CA ARG A 111 1.86 -17.58 17.68
C ARG A 111 1.70 -18.66 16.61
N THR A 112 1.46 -18.27 15.36
CA THR A 112 1.33 -19.22 14.25
C THR A 112 2.60 -20.04 14.03
N MET A 113 3.79 -19.42 14.12
CA MET A 113 5.07 -20.12 14.03
C MET A 113 5.23 -21.13 15.17
N LEU A 114 4.89 -20.75 16.42
CA LEU A 114 4.95 -21.65 17.58
C LEU A 114 4.00 -22.85 17.43
N GLU A 115 2.78 -22.64 16.93
CA GLU A 115 1.83 -23.72 16.68
C GLU A 115 2.25 -24.62 15.51
N MET A 116 2.83 -24.06 14.44
CA MET A 116 3.41 -24.85 13.35
C MET A 116 4.59 -25.72 13.82
N GLU A 117 5.47 -25.19 14.66
CA GLU A 117 6.57 -25.98 15.26
C GLU A 117 6.05 -27.12 16.15
N ARG A 118 4.96 -26.89 16.91
CA ARG A 118 4.30 -27.93 17.69
C ARG A 118 3.69 -29.00 16.80
N MET A 119 3.02 -28.60 15.71
CA MET A 119 2.43 -29.52 14.73
C MET A 119 3.49 -30.38 14.03
N GLY A 120 4.62 -29.77 13.64
CA GLY A 120 5.75 -30.49 13.04
C GLY A 120 6.31 -31.56 13.99
N LYS A 121 6.45 -31.25 15.28
CA LYS A 121 6.85 -32.23 16.30
C LYS A 121 5.79 -33.33 16.48
N SER A 122 4.49 -33.02 16.45
CA SER A 122 3.48 -34.08 16.55
C SER A 122 3.47 -35.02 15.33
N GLN A 123 3.74 -34.50 14.12
CA GLN A 123 3.87 -35.34 12.92
C GLN A 123 5.12 -36.22 12.93
N GLU A 124 6.25 -35.74 13.47
CA GLU A 124 7.46 -36.56 13.63
C GLU A 124 7.26 -37.73 14.63
N TYR A 125 6.34 -37.60 15.58
CA TYR A 125 5.99 -38.65 16.55
C TYR A 125 4.89 -39.61 16.06
N GLU A 126 4.18 -39.29 14.97
CA GLU A 126 3.31 -40.25 14.30
C GLU A 126 4.19 -41.22 13.50
N LEU A 127 4.38 -42.43 14.06
CA LEU A 127 5.04 -43.54 13.38
C LEU A 127 4.46 -43.70 11.95
N PRO A 128 5.31 -43.79 10.90
CA PRO A 128 4.81 -43.95 9.55
C PRO A 128 3.92 -45.19 9.48
N ALA A 129 2.83 -45.12 8.70
CA ALA A 129 1.94 -46.23 8.44
C ALA A 129 2.74 -47.38 7.79
N MET A 130 3.32 -48.23 8.61
CA MET A 130 4.02 -49.44 8.18
C MET A 130 2.95 -50.44 7.75
N TYR A 131 2.86 -50.62 6.44
CA TYR A 131 2.26 -51.72 5.69
C TYR A 131 1.00 -52.37 6.29
N SER A 132 -0.15 -52.14 5.64
CA SER A 132 -1.30 -53.05 5.63
C SER A 132 -1.77 -53.32 4.20
#